data_AF-A0A820BXE5-F1
#
_entry.id   AF-A0A820BXE5-F1
#
_cell.length_a   1.000
_cell.length_b   1.000
_cell.length_c   1.000
_cell.angle_alpha   90.00
_cell.angle_beta   90.00
_cell.angle_gamma   90.00
#
_symmetry.space_group_name_H-M   'P 1'
#
loop_
_entity.id
_entity.type
_entity.pdbx_description
1 polymer ?
#
loop_
_entity_poly.entity_id
_entity_poly.type
_entity_poly.pdbx_seq_one_letter_code
_entity_poly.pdbx_strand_id
1 'polypeptide(L)'
;NNLVKFRLIRIVLGNEACDLDSAISACVYAYFLHSTCQSKDEILHVPILNTQPSVFRLRNEIHWLLKENHSNMIFIDDIDLNYLYDKNKLEIILVDHHCLYSKFNKIVTQIIDHHPLKENSIALQDPSKIKIELVGSCCTLIAEEILTSNTNFQMTNEIAYLLT
;
A
#
# COMPACT_ATOMS: atom_id res chain seq x y z
N ASN A 1 -10.55 -8.98 18.24
CA ASN A 1 -9.59 -8.48 17.22
C ASN A 1 -9.72 -9.36 15.97
N ASN A 2 -10.47 -8.92 14.96
CA ASN A 2 -10.88 -9.76 13.81
C ASN A 2 -9.72 -10.19 12.89
N LEU A 3 -8.54 -9.63 13.08
CA LEU A 3 -7.32 -9.94 12.32
C LEU A 3 -6.72 -11.31 12.68
N VAL A 4 -7.04 -11.86 13.86
CA VAL A 4 -6.42 -13.09 14.38
C VAL A 4 -6.72 -14.32 13.51
N LYS A 5 -7.86 -14.33 12.81
CA LYS A 5 -8.30 -15.45 11.97
C LYS A 5 -7.44 -15.65 10.73
N PHE A 6 -6.80 -14.58 10.23
CA PHE A 6 -5.96 -14.66 9.05
C PHE A 6 -4.60 -15.26 9.42
N ARG A 7 -4.08 -16.08 8.52
CA ARG A 7 -2.72 -16.63 8.60
C ARG A 7 -1.71 -15.52 8.36
N LEU A 8 -2.00 -14.62 7.43
CA LEU A 8 -1.12 -13.53 7.01
C LEU A 8 -1.91 -12.24 6.81
N ILE A 9 -1.36 -11.13 7.26
CA ILE A 9 -1.80 -9.78 6.96
C ILE A 9 -0.71 -9.13 6.11
N ARG A 10 -1.05 -8.77 4.87
CA ARG A 10 -0.17 -8.01 3.99
C ARG A 10 -0.64 -6.58 3.94
N ILE A 11 0.15 -5.67 4.49
CA ILE A 11 -0.16 -4.24 4.42
C ILE A 11 0.44 -3.63 3.16
N VAL A 12 -0.31 -2.72 2.54
CA VAL A 12 0.21 -1.82 1.51
C VAL A 12 0.34 -0.46 2.17
N LEU A 13 1.58 -0.02 2.35
CA LEU A 13 1.93 1.16 3.13
C LEU A 13 2.39 2.28 2.17
N GLY A 14 1.70 3.42 2.23
CA GLY A 14 2.14 4.65 1.57
C GLY A 14 3.22 5.40 2.35
N ASN A 15 3.72 6.50 1.79
CA ASN A 15 4.71 7.35 2.46
C ASN A 15 4.10 8.09 3.68
N GLU A 16 4.98 8.64 4.54
CA GLU A 16 4.56 9.37 5.76
C GLU A 16 3.88 10.74 5.49
N ALA A 17 4.13 11.32 4.32
CA ALA A 17 3.48 12.57 3.92
C ALA A 17 1.98 12.34 3.70
N CYS A 18 1.58 11.12 3.31
CA CYS A 18 0.21 10.71 3.06
C CYS A 18 -0.52 11.75 2.20
N ASP A 19 0.11 12.11 1.09
CA ASP A 19 -0.50 12.87 0.01
C ASP A 19 -1.47 12.00 -0.80
N LEU A 20 -2.07 12.59 -1.83
CA LEU A 20 -3.05 11.90 -2.66
C LEU A 20 -2.44 10.67 -3.35
N ASP A 21 -1.21 10.80 -3.85
CA ASP A 21 -0.55 9.74 -4.62
C ASP A 21 -0.28 8.51 -3.76
N SER A 22 0.35 8.69 -2.59
CA SER A 22 0.60 7.60 -1.63
C SER A 22 -0.69 6.95 -1.12
N ALA A 23 -1.71 7.75 -0.79
CA ALA A 23 -2.97 7.24 -0.25
C ALA A 23 -3.75 6.42 -1.28
N ILE A 24 -3.85 6.91 -2.52
CA ILE A 24 -4.56 6.21 -3.59
C ILE A 24 -3.78 5.00 -4.08
N SER A 25 -2.47 5.12 -4.25
CA SER A 25 -1.60 3.98 -4.58
C SER A 25 -1.79 2.84 -3.57
N ALA A 26 -1.82 3.15 -2.27
CA ALA A 26 -2.02 2.14 -1.23
C ALA A 26 -3.41 1.51 -1.31
N CYS A 27 -4.47 2.33 -1.39
CA CYS A 27 -5.86 1.87 -1.44
C CYS A 27 -6.12 0.97 -2.65
N VAL A 28 -5.78 1.45 -3.85
CA VAL A 28 -6.07 0.75 -5.10
C VAL A 28 -5.25 -0.53 -5.19
N TYR A 29 -3.97 -0.49 -4.82
CA TYR A 29 -3.14 -1.68 -4.90
C TYR A 29 -3.53 -2.75 -3.89
N ALA A 30 -3.88 -2.38 -2.65
CA ALA A 30 -4.41 -3.32 -1.67
C ALA A 30 -5.73 -3.96 -2.15
N TYR A 31 -6.62 -3.16 -2.73
CA TYR A 31 -7.87 -3.66 -3.29
C TYR A 31 -7.64 -4.63 -4.46
N PHE A 32 -6.73 -4.29 -5.37
CA PHE A 32 -6.33 -5.17 -6.48
C PHE A 32 -5.80 -6.52 -5.97
N LEU A 33 -4.84 -6.49 -5.04
CA LEU A 33 -4.26 -7.70 -4.46
C LEU A 33 -5.31 -8.56 -3.75
N HIS A 34 -6.19 -7.94 -2.96
CA HIS A 34 -7.25 -8.67 -2.29
C HIS A 34 -8.26 -9.27 -3.28
N SER A 35 -8.59 -8.53 -4.34
CA SER A 35 -9.56 -8.94 -5.36
C SER A 35 -9.08 -10.13 -6.18
N THR A 36 -7.77 -10.23 -6.41
CA THR A 36 -7.14 -11.28 -7.22
C THR A 36 -6.56 -12.43 -6.40
N CYS A 37 -6.49 -12.31 -5.08
CA CYS A 37 -5.99 -13.38 -4.21
C CYS A 37 -6.92 -14.61 -4.23
N GLN A 38 -6.35 -15.80 -4.41
CA GLN A 38 -7.08 -17.07 -4.32
C GLN A 38 -7.34 -17.51 -2.87
N SER A 39 -6.51 -17.08 -1.92
CA SER A 39 -6.54 -17.49 -0.51
C SER A 39 -7.10 -16.38 0.40
N LYS A 40 -8.21 -15.75 0.01
CA LYS A 40 -8.77 -14.58 0.73
C LYS A 40 -9.20 -14.89 2.17
N ASP A 41 -9.51 -16.14 2.47
CA ASP A 41 -9.86 -16.58 3.82
C ASP A 41 -8.63 -16.68 4.74
N GLU A 42 -7.42 -16.77 4.17
CA GLU A 42 -6.17 -16.89 4.91
C GLU A 42 -5.32 -15.62 4.89
N ILE A 43 -5.37 -14.86 3.80
CA ILE A 43 -4.55 -13.67 3.56
C ILE A 43 -5.44 -12.45 3.43
N LEU A 44 -5.21 -11.47 4.31
CA LEU A 44 -5.85 -10.17 4.22
C LEU A 44 -4.86 -9.14 3.66
N HIS A 45 -5.29 -8.40 2.64
CA HIS A 45 -4.56 -7.24 2.13
C HIS A 45 -5.21 -5.98 2.66
N VAL A 46 -4.44 -5.09 3.25
CA VAL A 46 -4.96 -3.89 3.93
C VAL A 46 -4.19 -2.66 3.48
N PRO A 47 -4.86 -1.62 2.95
CA PRO A 47 -4.20 -0.34 2.74
C PRO A 47 -4.01 0.35 4.09
N ILE A 48 -2.80 0.85 4.34
CA ILE A 48 -2.47 1.59 5.55
C ILE A 48 -2.00 2.98 5.18
N LEU A 49 -2.70 3.98 5.72
CA LEU A 49 -2.27 5.37 5.66
C LEU A 49 -1.22 5.60 6.73
N ASN A 50 0.01 5.91 6.30
CA ASN A 50 1.15 6.12 7.18
C ASN A 50 1.13 7.51 7.82
N THR A 51 0.03 7.86 8.47
CA THR A 51 -0.17 9.15 9.12
C THR A 51 -1.17 9.03 10.25
N GLN A 52 -1.30 10.08 11.04
CA GLN A 52 -2.33 10.15 12.08
C GLN A 52 -3.65 10.68 11.52
N PRO A 53 -4.81 10.21 12.03
CA PRO A 53 -6.12 10.73 11.62
C PRO A 53 -6.27 12.25 11.76
N SER A 54 -5.60 12.86 12.76
CA SER A 54 -5.57 14.31 12.98
C SER A 54 -4.91 15.07 11.84
N VAL A 55 -3.78 14.57 11.33
CA VAL A 55 -3.04 15.15 10.20
C VAL A 55 -3.78 14.89 8.90
N PHE A 56 -4.31 13.68 8.75
CA PHE A 56 -5.06 13.29 7.56
C PHE A 56 -6.25 14.20 7.29
N ARG A 57 -6.98 14.63 8.33
CA ARG A 57 -8.13 15.57 8.21
C ARG A 57 -7.83 16.86 7.42
N LEU A 58 -6.56 17.24 7.27
CA LEU A 58 -6.13 18.41 6.50
C LEU A 58 -5.97 18.12 5.00
N ARG A 59 -6.05 16.86 4.57
CA ARG A 59 -5.89 16.40 3.18
C ARG A 59 -7.22 16.49 2.42
N ASN A 60 -7.69 17.71 2.18
CA ASN A 60 -9.01 17.97 1.59
C ASN A 60 -9.23 17.27 0.25
N GLU A 61 -8.20 17.14 -0.58
CA GLU A 61 -8.26 16.47 -1.88
C GLU A 61 -8.63 14.99 -1.75
N ILE A 62 -8.05 14.28 -0.78
CA ILE A 62 -8.34 12.87 -0.52
C ILE A 62 -9.79 12.71 -0.02
N HIS A 63 -10.23 13.59 0.88
CA HIS A 63 -11.62 13.58 1.35
C HIS A 63 -12.61 13.85 0.22
N TRP A 64 -12.28 14.80 -0.66
CA TRP A 64 -13.12 15.14 -1.81
C TRP A 64 -13.21 13.96 -2.78
N LEU A 65 -12.08 13.30 -3.07
CA LEU A 65 -12.03 12.18 -3.99
C LEU A 65 -12.74 10.94 -3.44
N LEU A 66 -12.54 10.62 -2.15
CA LEU A 66 -13.14 9.44 -1.52
C LEU A 66 -14.59 9.66 -1.03
N LYS A 67 -15.05 10.92 -0.97
CA LYS A 67 -16.39 11.29 -0.48
C LYS A 67 -16.71 10.56 0.84
N GLU A 68 -17.88 9.93 0.97
CA GLU A 68 -18.31 9.19 2.16
C GLU A 68 -17.44 7.96 2.52
N ASN A 69 -16.55 7.50 1.64
CA ASN A 69 -15.76 6.28 1.89
C ASN A 69 -14.54 6.50 2.80
N HIS A 70 -14.25 7.73 3.23
CA HIS A 70 -13.14 8.03 4.13
C HIS A 70 -13.29 7.37 5.52
N SER A 71 -14.50 7.02 5.96
CA SER A 71 -14.71 6.40 7.27
C SER A 71 -14.09 5.00 7.43
N ASN A 72 -13.71 4.37 6.31
CA ASN A 72 -13.16 3.01 6.29
C ASN A 72 -11.63 2.98 6.14
N MET A 73 -10.96 4.13 6.21
CA MET A 73 -9.52 4.19 6.12
C MET A 73 -8.87 3.69 7.41
N ILE A 74 -7.76 2.97 7.23
CA ILE A 74 -7.00 2.38 8.34
C ILE A 74 -5.68 3.12 8.42
N PHE A 75 -5.41 3.70 9.57
CA PHE A 75 -4.19 4.43 9.86
C PHE A 75 -3.15 3.52 10.50
N ILE A 76 -1.90 3.96 10.48
CA ILE A 76 -0.78 3.18 11.04
C ILE A 76 -0.99 2.79 12.51
N ASP A 77 -1.66 3.63 13.29
CA ASP A 77 -1.94 3.41 14.71
C ASP A 77 -3.14 2.48 14.97
N ASP A 78 -3.96 2.19 13.96
CA ASP A 78 -5.13 1.31 14.08
C ASP A 78 -4.74 -0.17 14.07
N ILE A 79 -3.50 -0.50 13.67
CA ILE A 79 -2.98 -1.86 13.62
C ILE A 79 -1.73 -1.99 14.49
N ASP A 80 -1.75 -2.97 15.39
CA ASP A 80 -0.55 -3.36 16.14
C ASP A 80 0.42 -4.16 15.26
N LEU A 81 1.26 -3.45 14.50
CA LEU A 81 2.29 -4.05 13.64
C LEU A 81 3.31 -4.87 14.44
N ASN A 82 3.60 -4.49 15.69
CA ASN A 82 4.53 -5.23 16.53
C ASN A 82 3.96 -6.61 16.85
N TYR A 83 2.70 -6.68 17.28
CA TYR A 83 2.02 -7.94 17.54
C TYR A 83 1.98 -8.84 16.30
N LEU A 84 1.64 -8.30 15.12
CA LEU A 84 1.60 -9.09 13.88
C LEU A 84 2.99 -9.58 13.46
N TYR A 85 4.00 -8.73 13.60
CA TYR A 85 5.39 -9.07 13.32
C TYR A 85 5.90 -10.17 14.25
N ASP A 86 5.70 -10.04 15.56
CA ASP A 86 6.15 -11.00 16.56
C ASP A 86 5.46 -12.37 16.41
N LYS A 87 4.28 -12.40 15.79
CA LYS A 87 3.54 -13.62 15.44
C LYS A 87 3.89 -14.18 14.04
N ASN A 88 4.83 -13.58 13.32
CA ASN A 88 5.17 -13.93 11.93
C ASN A 88 3.95 -13.90 10.99
N LYS A 89 3.04 -12.95 11.21
CA LYS A 89 1.80 -12.76 10.43
C LYS A 89 1.81 -11.49 9.59
N LEU A 90 2.94 -10.79 9.46
CA LEU A 90 3.02 -9.50 8.78
C LEU A 90 3.94 -9.56 7.56
N GLU A 91 3.43 -9.06 6.44
CA GLU A 91 4.21 -8.69 5.26
C GLU A 91 3.89 -7.25 4.87
N ILE A 92 4.87 -6.55 4.29
CA ILE A 92 4.75 -5.14 3.91
C ILE A 92 5.05 -4.97 2.43
N ILE A 93 4.17 -4.25 1.74
CA ILE A 93 4.44 -3.66 0.43
C ILE A 93 4.56 -2.16 0.62
N LEU A 94 5.61 -1.56 0.07
CA LEU A 94 5.76 -0.10 0.05
C LEU A 94 5.29 0.45 -1.29
N VAL A 95 4.49 1.51 -1.23
CA VAL A 95 4.10 2.30 -2.40
C VAL A 95 4.46 3.76 -2.19
N ASP A 96 4.88 4.43 -3.25
CA ASP A 96 5.24 5.85 -3.25
C ASP A 96 6.41 6.22 -2.30
N HIS A 97 7.17 5.20 -1.89
CA HIS A 97 8.44 5.32 -1.20
C HIS A 97 9.17 3.96 -1.19
N HIS A 98 10.50 4.00 -1.07
CA HIS A 98 11.35 2.80 -1.03
C HIS A 98 12.23 2.73 0.24
N CYS A 99 12.03 3.61 1.21
CA CYS A 99 12.81 3.68 2.44
C CYS A 99 11.91 3.52 3.66
N LEU A 100 12.06 2.39 4.37
CA LEU A 100 11.41 2.16 5.65
C LEU A 100 12.48 2.10 6.75
N TYR A 101 12.61 3.11 7.61
CA TYR A 101 13.62 3.10 8.67
C TYR A 101 13.10 2.39 9.92
N SER A 102 12.83 1.08 9.83
CA SER A 102 12.26 0.30 10.93
C SER A 102 12.75 -1.14 10.98
N LYS A 103 12.41 -1.85 12.07
CA LYS A 103 12.66 -3.30 12.22
C LYS A 103 11.92 -4.15 11.18
N PHE A 104 10.90 -3.59 10.52
CA PHE A 104 10.08 -4.30 9.54
C PHE A 104 10.71 -4.38 8.15
N ASN A 105 11.88 -3.77 7.94
CA ASN A 105 12.59 -3.82 6.66
C ASN A 105 12.67 -5.22 6.04
N LYS A 106 13.04 -6.22 6.85
CA LYS A 106 13.24 -7.60 6.37
C LYS A 106 11.98 -8.29 5.86
N ILE A 107 10.79 -7.77 6.21
CA ILE A 107 9.50 -8.32 5.78
C ILE A 107 8.83 -7.47 4.69
N VAL A 108 9.57 -6.52 4.11
CA VAL A 108 9.15 -5.84 2.88
C VAL A 108 9.28 -6.83 1.71
N THR A 109 8.15 -7.12 1.07
CA THR A 109 8.04 -8.10 -0.01
C THR A 109 8.03 -7.47 -1.39
N GLN A 110 7.64 -6.19 -1.48
CA GLN A 110 7.57 -5.47 -2.75
C GLN A 110 7.66 -3.96 -2.52
N ILE A 111 8.22 -3.24 -3.49
CA ILE A 111 8.34 -1.79 -3.53
C ILE A 111 7.91 -1.30 -4.90
N ILE A 112 6.97 -0.35 -4.94
CA ILE A 112 6.59 0.38 -6.15
C ILE A 112 6.74 1.86 -5.86
N ASP A 113 7.67 2.53 -6.52
CA ASP A 113 7.99 3.92 -6.19
C ASP A 113 8.51 4.68 -7.42
N HIS A 114 8.28 5.99 -7.46
CA HIS A 114 8.69 6.84 -8.57
C HIS A 114 9.79 7.85 -8.19
N HIS A 115 10.20 7.86 -6.92
CA HIS A 115 11.27 8.73 -6.45
C HIS A 115 12.66 8.24 -6.87
N PRO A 116 13.65 9.15 -7.00
CA PRO A 116 15.04 8.77 -7.18
C PRO A 116 15.51 7.82 -6.07
N LEU A 117 16.15 6.72 -6.46
CA LEU A 117 16.75 5.74 -5.56
C LEU A 117 17.69 6.44 -4.57
N LYS A 118 17.41 6.27 -3.28
CA LYS A 118 18.29 6.74 -2.20
C LYS A 118 19.35 5.69 -1.91
N GLU A 119 20.57 6.16 -1.65
CA GLU A 119 21.66 5.33 -1.17
C GLU A 119 21.26 4.58 0.11
N ASN A 120 21.69 3.33 0.25
CA ASN A 120 21.38 2.44 1.38
C ASN A 120 19.90 2.04 1.53
N SER A 121 19.06 2.28 0.52
CA SER A 121 17.69 1.76 0.54
C SER A 121 17.66 0.23 0.49
N ILE A 122 16.63 -0.36 1.10
CA ILE A 122 16.40 -1.81 1.01
C ILE A 122 16.15 -2.27 -0.43
N ALA A 123 15.70 -1.35 -1.29
CA ALA A 123 15.59 -1.59 -2.72
C ALA A 123 16.92 -2.06 -3.33
N LEU A 124 18.06 -1.59 -2.83
CA LEU A 124 19.36 -2.02 -3.34
C LEU A 124 19.77 -3.43 -2.88
N GLN A 125 19.09 -4.00 -1.87
CA GLN A 125 19.44 -5.31 -1.30
C GLN A 125 18.79 -6.47 -2.04
N ASP A 126 17.62 -6.26 -2.65
CA ASP A 126 16.90 -7.31 -3.39
C ASP A 126 16.17 -6.72 -4.60
N PRO A 127 16.87 -6.48 -5.73
CA PRO A 127 16.33 -5.88 -6.94
C PRO A 127 15.09 -6.56 -7.50
N SER A 128 14.87 -7.84 -7.18
CA SER A 128 13.71 -8.61 -7.68
C SER A 128 12.37 -8.13 -7.10
N LYS A 129 12.41 -7.35 -6.01
CA LYS A 129 11.22 -6.88 -5.29
C LYS A 129 10.79 -5.48 -5.67
N ILE A 130 11.50 -4.81 -6.57
CA ILE A 130 11.36 -3.37 -6.77
C ILE A 130 10.96 -3.04 -8.19
N LYS A 131 9.95 -2.18 -8.28
CA LYS A 131 9.62 -1.40 -9.45
C LYS A 131 9.86 0.07 -9.11
N ILE A 132 11.01 0.60 -9.51
CA ILE A 132 11.32 2.02 -9.40
C ILE A 132 11.53 2.62 -10.77
N GLU A 133 10.68 3.57 -11.13
CA GLU A 133 10.70 4.24 -12.42
C GLU A 133 10.40 5.73 -12.26
N LEU A 134 11.19 6.58 -12.90
CA LEU A 134 11.04 8.04 -12.78
C LEU A 134 9.86 8.53 -13.63
N VAL A 135 8.66 8.42 -13.07
CA VAL A 135 7.40 8.91 -13.64
C VAL A 135 6.79 10.03 -12.77
N GLY A 136 5.72 10.66 -13.26
CA GLY A 136 5.08 11.78 -12.57
C GLY A 136 4.33 11.41 -11.29
N SER A 137 3.94 10.14 -11.14
CA SER A 137 3.14 9.68 -10.00
C SER A 137 3.28 8.16 -9.78
N CYS A 138 3.28 7.72 -8.52
CA CYS A 138 3.23 6.31 -8.16
C CYS A 138 1.94 5.64 -8.67
N CYS A 139 0.80 6.33 -8.71
CA CYS A 139 -0.45 5.82 -9.30
C CYS A 139 -0.28 5.33 -10.74
N THR A 140 0.62 5.95 -11.53
CA THR A 140 0.96 5.48 -12.89
C THR A 140 1.55 4.08 -12.86
N LEU A 141 2.48 3.82 -11.94
CA LEU A 141 3.13 2.52 -11.80
C LEU A 141 2.16 1.45 -11.29
N ILE A 142 1.25 1.84 -10.38
CA ILE A 142 0.17 0.97 -9.89
C ILE A 142 -0.79 0.62 -11.03
N ALA A 143 -1.20 1.59 -11.84
CA ALA A 143 -2.07 1.36 -12.99
C ALA A 143 -1.42 0.36 -13.97
N GLU A 144 -0.15 0.57 -14.30
CA GLU A 144 0.61 -0.33 -15.17
C GLU A 144 0.71 -1.75 -14.59
N GLU A 145 1.02 -1.88 -13.29
CA GLU A 145 1.10 -3.17 -12.60
C GLU A 145 -0.22 -3.94 -12.69
N ILE A 146 -1.35 -3.25 -12.52
CA ILE A 146 -2.68 -3.86 -12.63
C ILE A 146 -2.96 -4.28 -14.07
N LEU A 147 -2.72 -3.39 -15.04
CA LEU A 147 -3.03 -3.62 -16.46
C LEU A 147 -2.16 -4.70 -17.11
N THR A 148 -0.92 -4.85 -16.65
CA THR A 148 0.01 -5.89 -17.13
C THR A 148 -0.10 -7.20 -16.35
N SER A 149 -0.88 -7.22 -15.26
CA SER A 149 -1.12 -8.45 -14.50
C SER A 149 -1.93 -9.47 -15.31
N ASN A 150 -1.49 -10.73 -15.27
CA ASN A 150 -2.26 -11.85 -15.84
C ASN A 150 -3.38 -12.31 -14.88
N THR A 151 -4.23 -11.37 -14.46
CA THR A 151 -5.35 -11.63 -13.56
C THR A 151 -6.69 -11.32 -14.23
N ASN A 152 -7.78 -11.88 -13.71
CA ASN A 152 -9.13 -11.53 -14.18
C ASN A 152 -9.65 -10.23 -13.52
N PHE A 153 -8.76 -9.35 -13.07
CA PHE A 153 -9.17 -8.12 -12.41
C PHE A 153 -9.86 -7.19 -13.42
N GLN A 154 -11.07 -6.76 -13.08
CA GLN A 154 -11.81 -5.78 -13.88
C GLN A 154 -11.55 -4.39 -13.30
N MET A 155 -10.78 -3.58 -14.02
CA MET A 155 -10.60 -2.18 -13.68
C MET A 155 -11.88 -1.42 -14.01
N THR A 156 -12.65 -1.07 -12.97
CA THR A 156 -13.88 -0.27 -13.12
C THR A 156 -13.54 1.20 -13.37
N ASN A 157 -14.53 1.97 -13.84
CA ASN A 157 -14.36 3.41 -14.07
C ASN A 157 -13.99 4.16 -12.78
N GLU A 158 -14.49 3.74 -11.64
CA GLU A 158 -14.17 4.35 -10.34
C GLU A 158 -12.70 4.13 -9.99
N ILE A 159 -12.18 2.90 -10.16
CA ILE A 159 -10.78 2.58 -9.88
C ILE A 159 -9.85 3.29 -10.86
N ALA A 160 -10.20 3.29 -12.15
CA ALA A 160 -9.46 4.04 -13.15
C ALA A 160 -9.41 5.54 -12.81
N TYR A 161 -10.55 6.13 -12.40
CA TYR A 161 -10.62 7.54 -12.01
C TYR A 161 -9.78 7.89 -10.78
N LEU A 162 -9.62 6.96 -9.82
CA LEU A 162 -8.70 7.19 -8.70
C LEU A 162 -7.24 7.27 -9.17
N LEU A 163 -6.87 6.53 -10.21
CA LEU A 163 -5.48 6.44 -10.70
C LEU A 163 -5.09 7.54 -11.71
N THR A 164 -6.00 8.46 -12.06
CA THR A 164 -5.78 9.57 -13.03
C THR A 164 -5.58 10.90 -12.34
#